data_AF-A0A142CWJ4-F1
#
_entry.id   AF-A0A142CWJ4-F1
#
_cell.length_a   1.000
_cell.length_b   1.000
_cell.length_c   1.000
_cell.angle_alpha   90.00
_cell.angle_beta   90.00
_cell.angle_gamma   90.00
#
_symmetry.space_group_name_H-M   'P 1'
#
loop_
_entity.id
_entity.type
_entity.pdbx_description
1 polymer ?
#
loop_
_entity_poly.entity_id
_entity_poly.type
_entity_poly.pdbx_seq_one_letter_code
_entity_poly.pdbx_strand_id
1 'polypeptide(L)'
;MAYIGFARSPHNPSRTYEMILDELKKLGFKVIFSKHHWMGDAPFGLVIVETNRGDVAIRWSLGDEFRLKLEEVEKEDHDEFVEDTLEYLSGD
;
A
#
# COMPACT_ATOMS: atom_id res chain seq x y z
N MET A 1 -7.53 -7.71 -13.04
CA MET A 1 -7.71 -6.35 -12.51
C MET A 1 -7.09 -6.29 -11.14
N ALA A 2 -6.17 -5.36 -10.96
CA ALA A 2 -5.46 -5.08 -9.71
C ALA A 2 -5.50 -3.57 -9.45
N TYR A 3 -5.00 -3.14 -8.31
CA TYR A 3 -4.95 -1.73 -7.95
C TYR A 3 -3.58 -1.36 -7.41
N ILE A 4 -3.07 -0.22 -7.84
CA ILE A 4 -1.93 0.42 -7.19
C ILE A 4 -2.39 1.66 -6.44
N GLY A 5 -1.65 2.05 -5.42
CA GLY A 5 -2.00 3.18 -4.60
C GLY A 5 -0.83 3.89 -3.99
N PHE A 6 -1.11 5.15 -3.67
CA PHE A 6 -0.18 6.02 -2.98
C PHE A 6 -0.85 6.60 -1.76
N ALA A 7 -0.21 6.40 -0.60
CA ALA A 7 -0.64 7.00 0.65
C ALA A 7 0.39 7.99 1.20
N ARG A 8 -0.12 9.05 1.83
CA ARG A 8 0.66 9.85 2.77
C ARG A 8 0.03 9.75 4.14
N SER A 9 0.85 9.77 5.19
CA SER A 9 0.38 9.63 6.57
C SER A 9 1.25 10.40 7.55
N PRO A 10 0.67 11.11 8.54
CA PRO A 10 1.41 11.75 9.63
C PRO A 10 1.70 10.80 10.78
N HIS A 11 1.45 9.51 10.59
CA HIS A 11 1.55 8.51 11.64
C HIS A 11 2.70 7.55 11.40
N ASN A 12 3.07 6.84 12.47
CA ASN A 12 4.03 5.76 12.40
C ASN A 12 3.55 4.63 11.46
N PRO A 13 4.44 3.70 11.08
CA PRO A 13 4.14 2.66 10.10
C PRO A 13 2.94 1.78 10.49
N SER A 14 2.86 1.35 11.75
CA SER A 14 1.75 0.50 12.23
C SER A 14 0.40 1.18 12.10
N ARG A 15 0.31 2.45 12.52
CA ARG A 15 -0.95 3.22 12.41
C ARG A 15 -1.27 3.60 10.97
N THR A 16 -0.25 3.86 10.14
CA THR A 16 -0.42 4.10 8.70
C THR A 16 -1.01 2.87 8.01
N TYR A 17 -0.51 1.68 8.32
CA TYR A 17 -1.03 0.41 7.82
C TYR A 17 -2.50 0.19 8.20
N GLU A 18 -2.87 0.40 9.48
CA GLU A 18 -4.27 0.30 9.93
C GLU A 18 -5.19 1.25 9.16
N MET A 19 -4.79 2.52 9.00
CA MET A 19 -5.59 3.51 8.29
C MET A 19 -5.78 3.18 6.81
N ILE A 20 -4.75 2.65 6.15
CA ILE A 20 -4.85 2.18 4.77
C ILE A 20 -5.91 1.06 4.67
N LEU A 21 -5.86 0.06 5.55
CA LEU A 21 -6.83 -1.03 5.53
C LEU A 21 -8.25 -0.56 5.80
N ASP A 22 -8.43 0.41 6.70
CA ASP A 22 -9.75 0.96 7.01
C ASP A 22 -10.34 1.79 5.86
N GLU A 23 -9.51 2.58 5.15
CA GLU A 23 -9.97 3.25 3.94
C GLU A 23 -10.33 2.28 2.83
N LEU A 24 -9.55 1.21 2.64
CA LEU A 24 -9.91 0.15 1.68
C LEU A 24 -11.28 -0.46 2.00
N LYS A 25 -11.55 -0.76 3.29
CA LYS A 25 -12.89 -1.23 3.70
C LYS A 25 -13.99 -0.22 3.39
N LYS A 26 -13.77 1.08 3.64
CA LYS A 26 -14.74 2.15 3.32
C LYS A 26 -15.01 2.28 1.82
N LEU A 27 -14.00 2.01 1.00
CA LEU A 27 -14.10 1.97 -0.47
C LEU A 27 -14.74 0.67 -1.00
N GLY A 28 -15.19 -0.22 -0.09
CA GLY A 28 -15.91 -1.44 -0.43
C GLY A 28 -15.02 -2.64 -0.74
N PHE A 29 -13.72 -2.57 -0.44
CA PHE A 29 -12.83 -3.73 -0.53
C PHE A 29 -13.00 -4.61 0.71
N LYS A 30 -13.19 -5.91 0.49
CA LYS A 30 -13.13 -6.92 1.55
C LYS A 30 -11.72 -7.50 1.56
N VAL A 31 -10.94 -7.14 2.59
CA VAL A 31 -9.59 -7.64 2.82
C VAL A 31 -9.64 -9.11 3.22
N ILE A 32 -8.89 -9.96 2.51
CA ILE A 32 -8.74 -11.39 2.78
C ILE A 32 -7.40 -11.64 3.47
N PHE A 33 -6.35 -11.03 2.93
CA PHE A 33 -5.00 -11.08 3.47
C PHE A 33 -4.34 -9.70 3.28
N SER A 34 -3.42 -9.35 4.18
CA SER A 34 -2.63 -8.14 4.05
C SER A 34 -1.26 -8.30 4.68
N LYS A 35 -0.27 -7.63 4.08
CA LYS A 35 1.12 -7.63 4.51
C LYS A 35 1.68 -6.22 4.44
N HIS A 36 2.50 -5.86 5.41
CA HIS A 36 3.18 -4.57 5.48
C HIS A 36 4.69 -4.79 5.39
N HIS A 37 5.29 -4.22 4.35
CA HIS A 37 6.72 -4.14 4.13
C HIS A 37 7.22 -2.74 4.53
N TRP A 38 8.15 -2.72 5.48
CA TRP A 38 8.78 -1.50 5.98
C TRP A 38 10.09 -1.87 6.67
N MET A 39 11.16 -1.09 6.40
CA MET A 39 12.43 -1.17 7.14
C MET A 39 12.47 -0.09 8.21
N GLY A 40 13.00 -0.42 9.39
CA GLY A 40 12.80 0.32 10.65
C GLY A 40 13.18 1.80 10.67
N ASP A 41 13.90 2.27 9.66
CA ASP A 41 14.41 3.63 9.47
C ASP A 41 13.88 4.29 8.18
N ALA A 42 13.13 3.59 7.33
CA ALA A 42 12.62 4.14 6.08
C ALA A 42 11.44 5.11 6.31
N PRO A 43 11.39 6.30 5.67
CA PRO A 43 10.26 7.23 5.78
C PRO A 43 9.07 6.84 4.87
N PHE A 44 9.04 5.61 4.37
CA PHE A 44 8.05 5.09 3.44
C PHE A 44 7.99 3.56 3.55
N GLY A 45 6.93 2.94 3.04
CA GLY A 45 6.78 1.49 3.00
C GLY A 45 5.76 1.05 1.97
N LEU A 46 5.49 -0.25 1.93
CA LEU A 46 4.56 -0.88 1.00
C LEU A 46 3.56 -1.75 1.76
N VAL A 47 2.29 -1.60 1.43
CA VAL A 47 1.21 -2.45 1.93
C VAL A 47 0.65 -3.24 0.75
N ILE A 48 0.67 -4.56 0.85
CA ILE A 48 0.11 -5.48 -0.15
C ILE A 48 -1.14 -6.11 0.46
N VAL A 49 -2.24 -6.13 -0.29
CA VAL A 49 -3.55 -6.55 0.20
C VAL A 49 -4.25 -7.40 -0.85
N GLU A 50 -4.62 -8.62 -0.48
CA GLU A 50 -5.48 -9.47 -1.30
C GLU A 50 -6.94 -9.16 -0.94
N THR A 51 -7.77 -8.90 -1.94
CA THR A 51 -9.18 -8.51 -1.74
C THR A 51 -10.13 -9.28 -2.64
N ASN A 52 -11.43 -9.16 -2.37
CA ASN A 52 -12.48 -9.71 -3.23
C ASN A 52 -12.61 -9.03 -4.62
N ARG A 53 -11.89 -7.93 -4.86
CA ARG A 53 -11.96 -7.14 -6.11
C ARG A 53 -10.68 -7.19 -6.95
N GLY A 54 -9.68 -7.93 -6.47
CA GLY A 54 -8.32 -7.93 -7.02
C GLY A 54 -7.28 -7.57 -5.97
N ASP A 55 -6.01 -7.76 -6.32
CA ASP A 55 -4.88 -7.42 -5.46
C ASP A 55 -4.66 -5.92 -5.43
N VAL A 56 -4.20 -5.41 -4.29
CA VAL A 56 -3.97 -3.99 -4.05
C VAL A 56 -2.58 -3.79 -3.47
N ALA A 57 -1.76 -2.96 -4.11
CA ALA A 57 -0.44 -2.57 -3.62
C ALA A 57 -0.42 -1.06 -3.34
N ILE A 58 -0.08 -0.65 -2.12
CA ILE A 58 -0.07 0.75 -1.71
C ILE A 58 1.29 1.13 -1.17
N ARG A 59 2.02 1.95 -1.92
CA ARG A 59 3.23 2.61 -1.40
C ARG A 59 2.81 3.79 -0.55
N TRP A 60 3.26 3.84 0.69
CA TRP A 60 2.98 4.94 1.62
C TRP A 60 4.25 5.68 1.99
N SER A 61 4.14 6.96 2.32
CA SER A 61 5.24 7.80 2.81
C SER A 61 4.78 8.71 3.95
N LEU A 62 5.72 9.17 4.78
CA LEU A 62 5.43 10.17 5.81
C LEU A 62 4.98 11.50 5.17
N GLY A 63 4.04 12.17 5.81
CA GLY A 63 3.53 13.49 5.40
C GLY A 63 2.74 14.17 6.50
N ASP A 64 2.11 15.31 6.20
CA ASP A 64 1.43 16.12 7.23
C ASP A 64 -0.01 15.67 7.54
N GLU A 65 -0.64 14.95 6.61
CA GLU A 65 -2.02 14.50 6.73
C GLU A 65 -2.23 13.16 6.01
N PHE A 66 -3.26 12.42 6.42
CA PHE A 66 -3.56 11.14 5.79
C PHE A 66 -4.30 11.35 4.47
N ARG A 67 -3.76 10.79 3.37
CA ARG A 67 -4.38 10.76 2.05
C ARG A 67 -4.11 9.43 1.38
N LEU A 68 -5.11 8.87 0.71
CA LEU A 68 -4.99 7.65 -0.10
C LEU A 68 -5.51 7.93 -1.51
N LYS A 69 -4.75 7.53 -2.52
CA LYS A 69 -5.18 7.46 -3.92
C LYS A 69 -5.03 6.03 -4.40
N LEU A 70 -6.01 5.57 -5.18
CA LEU A 70 -6.01 4.25 -5.82
C LEU A 70 -6.29 4.42 -7.30
N GLU A 71 -5.65 3.57 -8.09
CA GLU A 71 -5.83 3.46 -9.52
C GLU A 71 -5.99 1.99 -9.88
N GLU A 72 -6.93 1.69 -10.76
CA GLU A 72 -7.14 0.36 -11.30
C GLU A 72 -6.15 0.13 -12.45
N VAL A 73 -5.44 -0.99 -12.41
CA VAL A 73 -4.39 -1.32 -13.37
C VAL A 73 -4.47 -2.78 -13.82
N GLU A 74 -3.72 -3.10 -14.86
CA GLU A 74 -3.49 -4.49 -15.24
C GLU A 74 -2.61 -5.19 -14.22
N LYS A 75 -2.66 -6.53 -14.23
CA LYS A 75 -1.91 -7.32 -13.25
C LYS A 75 -0.39 -7.14 -13.40
N GLU A 76 0.09 -7.03 -14.64
CA GLU A 76 1.50 -6.86 -14.94
C GLU A 76 2.05 -5.56 -14.34
N ASP A 77 1.33 -4.44 -14.49
CA ASP A 77 1.71 -3.15 -13.89
C ASP A 77 1.70 -3.18 -12.36
N HIS A 78 0.77 -3.93 -11.76
CA HIS A 78 0.72 -4.13 -10.31
C HIS A 78 1.94 -4.91 -9.81
N ASP A 79 2.30 -5.99 -10.50
CA ASP A 79 3.41 -6.85 -10.12
C ASP A 79 4.75 -6.10 -10.26
N GLU A 80 4.94 -5.35 -11.36
CA GLU A 80 6.09 -4.44 -11.55
C GLU A 80 6.17 -3.38 -10.42
N PHE A 81 5.04 -2.74 -10.08
CA PHE A 81 4.99 -1.75 -9.00
C PHE A 81 5.41 -2.31 -7.63
N VAL A 82 5.02 -3.57 -7.34
CA VAL A 82 5.42 -4.27 -6.11
C VAL A 82 6.90 -4.58 -6.13
N GLU A 83 7.42 -5.14 -7.23
CA GLU A 83 8.84 -5.49 -7.38
C GLU A 83 9.72 -4.24 -7.22
N ASP A 84 9.47 -3.19 -7.99
CA ASP A 84 10.18 -1.90 -7.90
C ASP A 84 10.20 -1.36 -6.47
N THR A 85 9.03 -1.34 -5.82
CA THR A 85 8.92 -0.76 -4.46
C THR A 85 9.66 -1.61 -3.43
N LEU A 86 9.68 -2.93 -3.60
CA LEU A 86 10.43 -3.83 -2.73
C LEU A 86 11.94 -3.67 -2.92
N GLU A 87 12.42 -3.53 -4.16
CA GLU A 87 13.83 -3.24 -4.46
C GLU A 87 14.27 -1.95 -3.75
N TYR A 88 13.48 -0.87 -3.88
CA TYR A 88 13.72 0.39 -3.18
C TYR A 88 13.73 0.25 -1.65
N LEU A 89 12.92 -0.66 -1.10
CA LEU A 89 12.90 -0.91 0.34
C LEU A 89 14.08 -1.75 0.80
N SER A 90 14.53 -2.73 0.02
CA SER A 90 15.68 -3.58 0.37
C SER A 90 17.02 -2.86 0.28
N GLY A 91 17.09 -1.74 -0.45
CA GLY A 91 18.31 -0.94 -0.58
C GLY A 91 19.39 -1.61 -1.44
N ASP A 92 19.00 -2.49 -2.35
CA ASP A 92 19.83 -3.09 -3.40
C ASP A 92 19.47 -2.46 -4.75
#